data_AF-A0AAP5TCN4-F1
#
_entry.id   AF-A0AAP5TCN4-F1
#
_cell.length_a   1.000
_cell.length_b   1.000
_cell.length_c   1.000
_cell.angle_alpha   90.00
_cell.angle_beta   90.00
_cell.angle_gamma   90.00
#
_symmetry.space_group_name_H-M   'P 1'
#
loop_
_entity.id
_entity.type
_entity.pdbx_description
1 polymer ?
#
loop_
_entity_poly.entity_id
_entity_poly.type
_entity_poly.pdbx_seq_one_letter_code
_entity_poly.pdbx_strand_id
1 'polypeptide(L)'
;MTTENKVLSSLSYLSILFLPVLFPLIVWILTSDRPQTRHYAANALLVHLFPAIFLFAILIIAGIQGAISNDPTSVGWLLMILLGIFAIVSIGFFIYSIYKGIKILVN
;
A
#
# COMPACT_ATOMS: atom_id res chain seq x y z
N MET A 1 8.57 21.33 10.24
CA MET A 1 9.26 20.07 10.58
C MET A 1 10.76 20.27 10.48
N THR A 2 11.54 19.61 11.35
CA THR A 2 13.00 19.51 11.18
C THR A 2 13.33 18.71 9.91
N THR A 3 14.54 18.88 9.37
CA THR A 3 14.99 18.15 8.18
C THR A 3 14.91 16.63 8.38
N GLU A 4 15.31 16.14 9.55
CA GLU A 4 15.21 14.72 9.91
C GLU A 4 13.76 14.20 9.84
N ASN A 5 12.82 14.96 10.40
CA ASN A 5 11.41 14.58 10.39
C ASN A 5 10.84 14.56 8.97
N LYS A 6 11.27 15.49 8.11
CA LYS A 6 10.89 15.50 6.68
C LYS A 6 11.43 14.27 5.96
N VAL A 7 12.71 13.96 6.14
CA VAL A 7 13.34 12.78 5.53
C VAL A 7 12.62 11.51 5.97
N LEU A 8 12.40 11.31 7.27
CA LEU A 8 11.77 10.09 7.77
C LEU A 8 10.30 9.95 7.32
N SER A 9 9.57 11.06 7.28
CA SER A 9 8.20 11.10 6.75
C SER A 9 8.15 10.83 5.25
N SER A 10 9.07 11.40 4.46
CA SER A 10 9.16 11.16 3.02
C SER A 10 9.51 9.71 2.69
N LEU A 11 10.50 9.16 3.39
CA LEU A 11 10.92 7.76 3.23
C LEU A 11 9.82 6.79 3.62
N SER A 12 8.93 7.17 4.54
CA SER A 12 7.78 6.32 4.88
C SER A 12 6.90 6.09 3.65
N TYR A 13 6.64 7.11 2.82
CA TYR A 13 5.94 6.92 1.55
C TYR A 13 6.82 6.26 0.47
N LEU A 14 8.08 6.70 0.33
CA LEU A 14 8.99 6.12 -0.67
C LEU A 14 9.36 4.66 -0.40
N SER A 15 9.07 4.14 0.80
CA SER A 15 9.24 2.72 1.13
C SER A 15 8.43 1.77 0.26
N ILE A 16 7.44 2.27 -0.51
CA ILE A 16 6.80 1.49 -1.57
C ILE A 16 7.81 0.83 -2.54
N LEU A 17 9.00 1.42 -2.69
CA LEU A 17 10.05 0.94 -3.59
C LEU A 17 10.92 -0.19 -3.02
N PHE A 18 10.99 -0.37 -1.71
CA PHE A 18 11.96 -1.30 -1.10
C PHE A 18 11.42 -2.08 0.11
N LEU A 19 10.55 -1.51 0.94
CA LEU A 19 10.08 -2.16 2.17
C LEU A 19 8.72 -1.57 2.65
N PRO A 20 7.65 -1.70 1.83
CA PRO A 20 6.41 -0.92 1.97
C PRO A 20 5.76 -0.98 3.34
N VAL A 21 5.77 -2.14 4.00
CA VAL A 21 5.09 -2.32 5.29
C VAL A 21 6.05 -2.12 6.46
N LEU A 22 7.20 -2.79 6.43
CA LEU A 22 8.10 -2.82 7.59
C LEU A 22 8.72 -1.44 7.86
N PHE A 23 9.12 -0.69 6.83
CA PHE A 23 9.79 0.59 7.05
C PHE A 23 8.86 1.63 7.71
N PRO A 24 7.65 1.89 7.20
CA PRO A 24 6.76 2.86 7.83
C PRO A 24 6.27 2.38 9.21
N LEU A 25 6.22 1.06 9.45
CA LEU A 25 5.89 0.51 10.76
C LEU A 25 6.97 0.83 11.79
N ILE A 26 8.24 0.61 11.44
CA ILE A 26 9.37 0.97 12.30
C ILE A 26 9.35 2.46 12.60
N VAL A 27 9.16 3.32 11.59
CA VAL A 27 9.06 4.77 11.79
C VAL A 27 7.91 5.11 12.71
N TRP A 28 6.72 4.53 12.51
CA TRP A 28 5.54 4.80 13.33
C TRP A 28 5.73 4.44 14.81
N ILE A 29 6.43 3.34 15.11
CA ILE A 29 6.74 2.90 16.48
C ILE A 29 7.79 3.83 17.11
N LEU A 30 8.88 4.11 16.40
CA LEU A 30 10.04 4.82 16.93
C LEU A 30 9.87 6.34 17.01
N THR A 31 8.82 6.91 16.42
CA THR A 31 8.57 8.36 16.42
C THR A 31 7.41 8.79 17.32
N SER A 32 7.22 8.08 18.43
CA SER A 32 6.17 8.37 19.41
C SER A 32 6.25 9.79 20.01
N ASP A 33 7.46 10.36 20.07
CA ASP A 33 7.77 11.74 20.48
C ASP A 33 7.51 12.79 19.37
N ARG A 34 7.30 12.36 18.12
CA ARG A 34 7.19 13.23 16.93
C ARG A 34 5.84 13.02 16.23
N PRO A 35 4.74 13.64 16.73
CA PRO A 35 3.38 13.30 16.30
C PRO A 35 3.12 13.50 14.80
N GLN A 36 3.74 14.51 14.18
CA GLN A 36 3.60 14.72 12.72
C GLN A 36 4.27 13.61 11.90
N THR A 37 5.50 13.23 12.24
CA THR A 37 6.22 12.15 11.55
C THR A 37 5.49 10.82 11.72
N ARG A 38 5.02 10.54 12.94
CA ARG A 38 4.22 9.36 13.24
C ARG A 38 2.93 9.32 12.42
N HIS A 39 2.24 10.45 12.26
CA HIS A 39 1.05 10.52 11.42
C HIS A 39 1.35 10.22 9.94
N TYR A 40 2.44 10.75 9.39
CA TYR A 40 2.85 10.44 8.01
C TYR A 40 3.19 8.97 7.82
N ALA A 41 3.89 8.36 8.78
CA ALA A 41 4.22 6.94 8.76
C ALA A 41 2.98 6.04 8.84
N ALA A 42 2.02 6.37 9.71
CA ALA A 42 0.74 5.66 9.78
C ALA A 42 -0.04 5.73 8.45
N ASN A 43 -0.10 6.92 7.85
CA ASN A 43 -0.77 7.09 6.57
C ASN A 43 -0.06 6.33 5.44
N ALA A 44 1.27 6.32 5.42
CA ALA A 44 2.02 5.54 4.44
C ALA A 44 1.76 4.04 4.60
N LEU A 45 1.68 3.52 5.85
CA LEU A 45 1.27 2.14 6.11
C LEU A 45 -0.09 1.83 5.49
N LEU A 46 -1.09 2.68 5.70
CA LEU A 46 -2.44 2.46 5.16
C LEU A 46 -2.43 2.45 3.63
N VAL A 47 -1.70 3.38 3.01
CA VAL A 47 -1.54 3.46 1.54
C VAL A 47 -0.88 2.18 1.00
N HIS A 48 0.09 1.62 1.70
CA HIS A 48 0.79 0.41 1.26
C HIS A 48 0.01 -0.88 1.56
N LEU A 49 -0.78 -0.87 2.63
CA LEU A 49 -1.57 -2.03 3.03
C LEU A 49 -2.84 -2.18 2.19
N PHE A 50 -3.37 -1.08 1.64
CA PHE A 50 -4.59 -1.12 0.84
C PHE A 50 -4.49 -2.03 -0.39
N PRO A 51 -3.44 -1.94 -1.26
CA PRO A 51 -3.23 -2.91 -2.32
C PRO A 51 -3.14 -4.35 -1.81
N ALA A 52 -2.44 -4.61 -0.71
CA ALA A 52 -2.32 -5.95 -0.15
C ALA A 52 -3.67 -6.52 0.31
N ILE A 53 -4.46 -5.74 1.06
CA ILE A 53 -5.82 -6.12 1.48
C ILE A 53 -6.71 -6.37 0.25
N PHE A 54 -6.61 -5.53 -0.76
CA PHE A 54 -7.40 -5.67 -1.97
C PHE A 54 -7.06 -6.98 -2.72
N LEU A 55 -5.77 -7.32 -2.82
CA LEU A 55 -5.34 -8.59 -3.40
C LEU A 55 -5.87 -9.79 -2.60
N PHE A 56 -5.80 -9.75 -1.26
CA PHE A 56 -6.38 -10.80 -0.41
C PHE A 56 -7.88 -10.97 -0.65
N ALA A 57 -8.63 -9.86 -0.76
CA ALA A 57 -10.06 -9.92 -1.05
C ALA A 57 -10.33 -10.60 -2.41
N ILE A 58 -9.53 -10.29 -3.45
CA ILE A 58 -9.64 -10.94 -4.76
C ILE A 58 -9.40 -12.45 -4.65
N LEU A 59 -8.38 -12.88 -3.92
CA LEU A 59 -8.07 -14.30 -3.73
C LEU A 59 -9.20 -15.03 -2.99
N ILE A 60 -9.79 -14.40 -1.97
CA ILE A 60 -10.94 -14.96 -1.24
C ILE A 60 -12.14 -15.12 -2.17
N ILE A 61 -12.47 -14.07 -2.94
CA ILE A 61 -13.59 -14.10 -3.90
C ILE A 61 -13.38 -15.19 -4.95
N ALA A 62 -12.18 -15.29 -5.51
CA ALA A 62 -11.85 -16.32 -6.50
C ALA A 62 -11.90 -17.74 -5.89
N GLY A 63 -11.42 -17.91 -4.65
CA GLY A 63 -11.48 -19.19 -3.94
C GLY A 63 -12.92 -19.63 -3.65
N ILE A 64 -13.78 -18.71 -3.21
CA ILE A 64 -15.22 -18.96 -3.02
C ILE A 64 -15.88 -19.32 -4.36
N GLN A 65 -15.61 -18.56 -5.42
CA GLN A 65 -16.15 -18.84 -6.75
C GLN A 65 -15.74 -20.24 -7.21
N GLY A 66 -14.47 -20.63 -7.06
CA GLY A 66 -13.99 -21.96 -7.45
C GLY A 66 -14.65 -23.09 -6.65
N ALA A 67 -14.90 -22.88 -5.36
CA ALA A 67 -15.57 -23.87 -4.52
C ALA A 67 -17.05 -24.06 -4.91
N ILE A 68 -17.74 -23.01 -5.36
CA ILE A 68 -19.16 -23.06 -5.72
C ILE A 68 -19.36 -23.53 -7.17
N SER A 69 -18.61 -22.97 -8.13
CA SER A 69 -18.87 -23.22 -9.55
C SER A 69 -18.33 -24.57 -10.04
N ASN A 70 -17.24 -25.07 -9.45
CA ASN A 70 -16.45 -26.19 -9.98
C ASN A 70 -16.07 -26.03 -11.47
N ASP A 71 -16.07 -24.79 -11.97
CA ASP A 71 -15.71 -24.44 -13.35
C ASP A 71 -14.44 -23.58 -13.34
N PRO A 72 -13.27 -24.17 -13.67
CA PRO A 72 -12.01 -23.45 -13.73
C PRO A 72 -12.00 -22.30 -14.74
N THR A 73 -12.78 -22.39 -15.82
CA THR A 73 -12.83 -21.37 -16.86
C THR A 73 -13.53 -20.11 -16.34
N SER A 74 -14.65 -20.25 -15.64
CA SER A 74 -15.34 -19.15 -14.95
C SER A 74 -14.42 -18.41 -13.96
N VAL A 75 -13.69 -19.16 -13.13
CA VAL A 75 -12.74 -18.59 -12.14
C VAL A 75 -11.61 -17.84 -12.84
N GLY A 76 -11.08 -18.38 -13.93
CA GLY A 76 -10.02 -17.76 -14.72
C GLY A 76 -10.42 -16.38 -15.28
N TRP A 77 -11.61 -16.27 -15.86
CA TRP A 77 -12.13 -14.99 -16.35
C TRP A 77 -12.34 -13.98 -15.24
N LEU A 78 -12.92 -14.41 -14.10
CA LEU A 78 -13.10 -13.55 -12.93
C LEU A 78 -11.76 -13.01 -12.41
N LEU A 79 -10.75 -13.87 -12.26
CA LEU A 79 -9.41 -13.48 -11.84
C LEU A 79 -8.76 -12.51 -12.82
N MET A 80 -8.86 -12.73 -14.13
CA MET A 80 -8.32 -11.79 -15.12
C MET A 80 -8.90 -10.39 -14.97
N ILE A 81 -10.23 -10.28 -14.81
CA ILE A 81 -10.90 -8.98 -14.64
C ILE A 81 -10.46 -8.32 -13.32
N LEU A 82 -10.53 -9.06 -12.20
CA LEU A 82 -10.22 -8.52 -10.88
C LEU A 82 -8.73 -8.13 -10.76
N LEU A 83 -7.82 -8.93 -11.31
CA LEU A 83 -6.39 -8.62 -11.33
C LEU A 83 -6.08 -7.42 -12.25
N GLY A 84 -6.81 -7.27 -13.35
CA GLY A 84 -6.73 -6.07 -14.20
C GLY A 84 -7.09 -4.79 -13.44
N ILE A 85 -8.20 -4.83 -12.68
CA ILE A 85 -8.61 -3.71 -11.81
C ILE A 85 -7.57 -3.47 -10.71
N PHE A 86 -7.09 -4.54 -10.07
CA PHE A 86 -6.04 -4.46 -9.06
C PHE A 86 -4.77 -3.80 -9.59
N ALA A 87 -4.33 -4.12 -10.81
CA ALA A 87 -3.16 -3.51 -11.40
C ALA A 87 -3.32 -1.98 -11.55
N ILE A 88 -4.47 -1.52 -12.06
CA ILE A 88 -4.76 -0.09 -12.22
C ILE A 88 -4.78 0.62 -10.87
N VAL A 89 -5.48 0.06 -9.88
CA VAL A 89 -5.56 0.63 -8.53
C VAL A 89 -4.18 0.68 -7.88
N SER A 90 -3.41 -0.40 -7.96
CA SER A 90 -2.08 -0.50 -7.35
C SER A 90 -1.11 0.49 -7.96
N ILE A 91 -1.16 0.72 -9.29
CA ILE A 91 -0.37 1.77 -9.96
C ILE A 91 -0.77 3.15 -9.42
N GLY A 92 -2.06 3.41 -9.21
CA GLY A 92 -2.53 4.65 -8.60
C GLY A 92 -1.94 4.90 -7.21
N PHE A 93 -2.00 3.89 -6.33
CA PHE A 93 -1.41 3.96 -4.99
C PHE A 93 0.12 4.10 -5.02
N PHE A 94 0.78 3.41 -5.96
CA PHE A 94 2.22 3.50 -6.16
C PHE A 94 2.65 4.92 -6.54
N ILE A 95 2.00 5.51 -7.56
CA ILE A 95 2.25 6.89 -7.99
C ILE A 95 1.95 7.88 -6.87
N TYR A 96 0.81 7.71 -6.18
CA TYR A 96 0.44 8.56 -5.04
C TYR A 96 1.51 8.54 -3.95
N SER A 97 2.05 7.36 -3.63
CA SER A 97 3.07 7.23 -2.59
C SER A 97 4.37 7.94 -2.99
N ILE A 98 4.83 7.75 -4.23
CA ILE A 98 6.01 8.47 -4.75
C ILE A 98 5.78 9.98 -4.73
N TYR A 99 4.67 10.45 -5.28
CA TYR A 99 4.31 11.87 -5.32
C TYR A 99 4.34 12.48 -3.92
N LYS A 100 3.67 11.84 -2.96
CA LYS A 100 3.56 12.35 -1.59
C LYS A 100 4.90 12.30 -0.85
N GLY A 101 5.69 11.26 -1.07
CA GLY A 101 7.06 11.15 -0.54
C GLY A 101 7.94 12.32 -1.01
N ILE A 102 8.00 12.56 -2.32
CA ILE A 102 8.78 13.67 -2.89
C ILE A 102 8.25 15.02 -2.39
N LYS A 103 6.93 15.21 -2.37
CA LYS A 103 6.31 16.46 -1.89
C LYS A 103 6.69 16.78 -0.44
N ILE A 104 6.70 15.78 0.45
CA ILE A 104 7.10 15.96 1.85
C ILE A 104 8.59 16.25 1.99
N LEU A 105 9.42 15.70 1.10
CA LEU A 105 10.87 15.93 1.13
C LEU A 105 11.22 17.36 0.73
N VAL A 106 10.53 17.90 -0.28
CA VAL A 106 10.80 19.23 -0.86
C VAL A 106 10.16 20.36 -0.07
N ASN A 107 8.91 20.20 0.41
CA ASN A 107 8.19 21.24 1.16
C ASN A 107 8.53 21.24 2.65
#